data_AF-A0A1V5KQ51-F1
#
_entry.id   AF-A0A1V5KQ51-F1
#
_cell.length_a   1.000
_cell.length_b   1.000
_cell.length_c   1.000
_cell.angle_alpha   90.00
_cell.angle_beta   90.00
_cell.angle_gamma   90.00
#
_symmetry.space_group_name_H-M   'P 1'
#
loop_
_entity.id
_entity.type
_entity.pdbx_description
1 polymer ?
#
loop_
_entity_poly.entity_id
_entity_poly.type
_entity_poly.pdbx_seq_one_letter_code
_entity_poly.pdbx_strand_id
1 'polypeptide(L)'
;MSIEGPWYPCLLNDRKLNKKVYIVPVPVPDILAEEYDRAPTLQDLCMMAINSATKHPQETWEFIKYMRSPEADLSWVTTDFGAIPVTHAAMNYSGEVKCPNLPLFRHELENAVPWPNHPQMIAMISNILAPYCEKAIIGELGVAEALRIAADEMRAIIGETR
;
A
#
# COMPACT_ATOMS: atom_id res chain seq x y z
N MET A 1 3.85 -13.69 12.50
CA MET A 1 4.27 -12.38 11.96
C MET A 1 3.74 -12.31 10.54
N SER A 2 3.21 -11.18 10.11
CA SER A 2 2.79 -10.93 8.72
C SER A 2 3.19 -9.50 8.37
N ILE A 3 3.49 -9.25 7.09
CA ILE A 3 3.70 -7.90 6.55
C ILE A 3 2.36 -7.49 5.96
N GLU A 4 1.71 -6.52 6.59
CA GLU A 4 0.34 -6.12 6.30
C GLU A 4 0.23 -4.59 6.36
N GLY A 5 -0.83 -4.04 5.75
CA GLY A 5 -1.13 -2.63 5.85
C GLY A 5 -2.02 -2.27 7.04
N PRO A 6 -2.39 -0.97 7.16
CA PRO A 6 -3.16 -0.43 8.29
C PRO A 6 -4.56 -1.02 8.47
N TRP A 7 -5.10 -1.74 7.48
CA TRP A 7 -6.41 -2.40 7.55
C TRP A 7 -6.42 -3.65 8.43
N TYR A 8 -5.25 -4.24 8.69
CA TYR A 8 -5.17 -5.57 9.30
C TYR A 8 -5.69 -5.63 10.75
N PRO A 9 -5.40 -4.66 11.64
CA PRO A 9 -6.01 -4.64 12.97
C PRO A 9 -7.54 -4.57 12.94
N CYS A 10 -8.10 -3.74 12.05
CA CYS A 10 -9.54 -3.62 11.83
C CYS A 10 -10.13 -4.97 11.38
N LEU A 11 -9.51 -5.61 10.38
CA LEU A 11 -9.90 -6.93 9.89
C LEU A 11 -9.91 -8.00 10.99
N LEU A 12 -8.91 -8.00 11.88
CA LEU A 12 -8.84 -8.96 12.99
C LEU A 12 -9.96 -8.74 14.00
N ASN A 13 -10.26 -7.48 14.33
CA ASN A 13 -11.36 -7.11 15.22
C ASN A 13 -12.71 -7.52 14.62
N ASP A 14 -12.96 -7.21 13.34
CA ASP A 14 -14.19 -7.56 12.62
C ASP A 14 -14.42 -9.07 12.59
N ARG A 15 -13.35 -9.84 12.40
CA ARG A 15 -13.40 -11.30 12.39
C ARG A 15 -13.41 -11.92 13.79
N LYS A 16 -13.45 -11.11 14.86
CA LYS A 16 -13.40 -11.55 16.27
C LYS A 16 -12.21 -12.46 16.56
N LEU A 17 -11.11 -12.23 15.85
CA LEU A 17 -9.84 -12.91 16.07
C LEU A 17 -9.14 -12.17 17.19
N ASN A 18 -9.60 -12.43 18.43
CA ASN A 18 -9.15 -11.81 19.69
C ASN A 18 -7.69 -12.11 20.01
N LYS A 19 -6.77 -11.63 19.17
CA LYS A 19 -5.33 -11.77 19.30
C LYS A 19 -4.78 -10.44 19.78
N LYS A 20 -3.80 -10.49 20.69
CA LYS A 20 -2.96 -9.33 20.96
C LYS A 20 -2.13 -9.06 19.70
N VAL A 21 -2.36 -7.91 19.07
CA VAL A 21 -1.65 -7.46 17.87
C VAL A 21 -0.64 -6.41 18.28
N TYR A 22 0.60 -6.57 17.81
CA TYR A 22 1.64 -5.56 17.89
C TYR A 22 1.99 -5.15 16.48
N ILE A 23 1.99 -3.84 16.22
CA ILE A 23 2.38 -3.26 14.93
C ILE A 23 3.79 -2.74 15.11
N VAL A 24 4.72 -3.26 14.32
CA VAL A 24 6.14 -2.93 14.35
C VAL A 24 6.62 -2.57 12.94
N PRO A 25 7.74 -1.84 12.82
CA PRO A 25 8.49 -1.69 11.57
C PRO A 25 8.54 -2.94 10.68
N VAL A 26 8.51 -2.74 9.37
CA VAL A 26 8.77 -3.82 8.41
C VAL A 26 10.23 -4.26 8.58
N PRO A 27 10.51 -5.54 8.86
CA PRO A 27 11.89 -6.00 9.00
C PRO A 27 12.62 -5.95 7.66
N VAL A 28 13.88 -5.52 7.70
CA VAL A 28 14.81 -5.58 6.57
C VAL A 28 15.81 -6.72 6.78
N PRO A 29 16.44 -7.24 5.71
CA PRO A 29 17.55 -8.18 5.85
C PRO A 29 18.66 -7.61 6.74
N ASP A 30 19.36 -8.46 7.50
CA ASP A 30 20.40 -8.03 8.46
C ASP A 30 21.47 -7.13 7.82
N ILE A 31 21.82 -7.39 6.56
CA ILE A 31 22.77 -6.59 5.79
C ILE A 31 22.31 -5.14 5.51
N LEU A 32 21.02 -4.85 5.68
CA LEU A 32 20.40 -3.53 5.51
C LEU A 32 19.94 -2.94 6.85
N ALA A 33 20.28 -3.55 8.00
CA ALA A 33 19.80 -3.09 9.31
C ALA A 33 20.19 -1.63 9.61
N GLU A 34 21.40 -1.21 9.22
CA GLU A 34 21.88 0.16 9.37
C GLU A 34 21.19 1.16 8.42
N GLU A 35 20.51 0.65 7.39
CA GLU A 35 19.81 1.44 6.36
C GLU A 35 18.29 1.39 6.52
N TYR A 36 17.76 0.83 7.61
CA TYR A 36 16.32 0.67 7.84
C TYR A 36 15.55 1.98 7.63
N ASP A 37 16.05 3.09 8.18
CA ASP A 37 15.41 4.42 8.07
C ASP A 37 15.33 4.97 6.64
N ARG A 38 15.91 4.26 5.66
CA ARG A 38 15.87 4.59 4.22
C ARG A 38 15.24 3.48 3.38
N ALA A 39 14.86 2.36 3.99
CA ALA A 39 14.25 1.25 3.29
C ALA A 39 12.85 1.65 2.81
N PRO A 40 12.56 1.56 1.51
CA PRO A 40 11.26 1.95 0.99
C PRO A 40 10.22 0.87 1.28
N THR A 41 9.03 1.30 1.68
CA THR A 41 7.82 0.47 1.62
C THR A 41 6.98 0.86 0.41
N LEU A 42 6.06 -0.02 0.02
CA LEU A 42 5.10 0.29 -1.04
C LEU A 42 4.00 1.20 -0.48
N GLN A 43 3.81 2.36 -1.13
CA GLN A 43 2.64 3.21 -0.91
C GLN A 43 1.48 2.72 -1.77
N ASP A 44 0.46 2.16 -1.14
CA ASP A 44 -0.81 1.85 -1.80
C ASP A 44 -1.86 2.93 -1.51
N LEU A 45 -2.73 3.21 -2.48
CA LEU A 45 -3.70 4.30 -2.43
C LEU A 45 -5.09 3.80 -2.83
N CYS A 46 -6.04 3.93 -1.91
CA CYS A 46 -7.46 3.79 -2.23
C CYS A 46 -7.96 5.06 -2.94
N MET A 47 -8.15 4.96 -4.25
CA MET A 47 -8.60 6.07 -5.08
C MET A 47 -10.13 6.09 -5.20
N MET A 48 -10.73 7.28 -5.11
CA MET A 48 -12.12 7.50 -5.52
C MET A 48 -12.14 7.96 -6.97
N ALA A 49 -12.83 7.22 -7.84
CA ALA A 49 -12.97 7.53 -9.26
C ALA A 49 -14.44 7.75 -9.63
N ILE A 50 -14.67 8.63 -10.61
CA ILE A 50 -15.99 8.83 -11.21
C ILE A 50 -16.12 7.85 -12.38
N ASN A 51 -17.10 6.96 -12.30
CA ASN A 51 -17.43 6.10 -13.43
C ASN A 51 -17.89 6.96 -14.61
N SER A 52 -17.22 6.85 -15.76
CA SER A 52 -17.52 7.63 -16.96
C SER A 52 -18.93 7.40 -17.52
N ALA A 53 -19.55 6.27 -17.19
CA ALA A 53 -20.93 5.93 -17.58
C ALA A 53 -21.98 6.40 -16.55
N THR A 54 -21.60 7.13 -15.50
CA THR A 54 -22.56 7.62 -14.50
C THR A 54 -23.59 8.56 -15.13
N LYS A 55 -24.84 8.44 -14.67
CA LYS A 55 -25.92 9.37 -15.05
C LYS A 55 -25.96 10.63 -14.18
N HIS A 56 -25.14 10.68 -13.12
CA HIS A 56 -25.13 11.73 -12.10
C HIS A 56 -23.71 12.27 -11.85
N PRO A 57 -22.99 12.77 -12.87
CA PRO A 57 -21.59 13.14 -12.71
C PRO A 57 -21.40 14.33 -11.76
N GLN A 58 -22.33 15.27 -11.72
CA GLN A 58 -22.27 16.42 -10.82
C GLN A 58 -22.44 15.99 -9.36
N GLU A 59 -23.44 15.18 -9.05
CA GLU A 59 -23.70 14.69 -7.70
C GLU A 59 -22.56 13.78 -7.21
N THR A 60 -22.01 12.94 -8.09
CA THR A 60 -20.83 12.12 -7.78
C THR A 60 -19.62 13.01 -7.45
N TRP A 61 -19.43 14.10 -8.19
CA TRP A 61 -18.35 15.05 -7.91
C TRP A 61 -18.53 15.76 -6.56
N GLU A 62 -19.74 16.23 -6.25
CA GLU A 62 -20.04 16.84 -4.94
C GLU A 62 -19.81 15.86 -3.79
N PHE A 63 -20.18 14.59 -3.96
CA PHE A 63 -19.91 13.55 -2.98
C PHE A 63 -18.40 13.32 -2.76
N ILE A 64 -17.62 13.21 -3.84
CA ILE A 64 -16.16 13.04 -3.70
C ILE A 64 -15.54 14.24 -2.99
N LYS A 65 -15.95 15.48 -3.31
CA LYS A 65 -15.46 16.66 -2.59
C LYS A 65 -15.78 16.59 -1.08
N TYR A 66 -16.99 16.17 -0.72
CA TYR A 66 -17.36 15.98 0.68
C TYR A 66 -16.48 14.93 1.37
N MET A 67 -16.29 13.76 0.74
CA MET A 67 -15.44 12.68 1.24
C MET A 67 -13.95 13.08 1.35
N ARG A 68 -13.56 14.19 0.70
CA ARG A 68 -12.23 14.80 0.76
C ARG A 68 -12.16 16.09 1.57
N SER A 69 -13.22 16.44 2.28
CA SER A 69 -13.21 17.57 3.20
C SER A 69 -12.24 17.33 4.36
N PRO A 70 -11.76 18.39 5.04
CA PRO A 70 -10.90 18.23 6.22
C PRO A 70 -11.53 17.37 7.32
N GLU A 71 -12.85 17.49 7.51
CA GLU A 71 -13.59 16.67 8.48
C GLU A 71 -13.60 15.19 8.08
N ALA A 72 -13.91 14.89 6.82
CA ALA A 72 -13.92 13.52 6.32
C ALA A 72 -12.52 12.90 6.35
N ASP A 73 -11.45 13.63 5.99
CA ASP A 73 -10.10 13.08 6.03
C ASP A 73 -9.62 12.87 7.49
N LEU A 74 -9.95 13.80 8.40
CA LEU A 74 -9.64 13.65 9.83
C LEU A 74 -10.35 12.44 10.45
N SER A 75 -11.54 12.07 9.96
CA SER A 75 -12.29 10.94 10.49
C SER A 75 -11.56 9.59 10.39
N TRP A 76 -10.64 9.44 9.42
CA TRP A 76 -9.74 8.27 9.33
C TRP A 76 -8.84 8.12 10.57
N VAL A 77 -8.49 9.23 11.20
CA VAL A 77 -7.66 9.27 12.41
C VAL A 77 -8.49 9.09 13.68
N THR A 78 -9.65 9.74 13.75
CA THR A 78 -10.46 9.83 14.99
C THR A 78 -11.48 8.70 15.15
N THR A 79 -11.73 7.91 14.10
CA THR A 79 -12.72 6.82 14.13
C THR A 79 -12.09 5.45 13.86
N ASP A 80 -10.88 5.39 13.28
CA ASP A 80 -10.23 4.18 12.76
C ASP A 80 -11.10 3.39 11.77
N PHE A 81 -10.89 3.63 10.48
CA PHE A 81 -11.53 2.87 9.41
C PHE A 81 -10.58 1.83 8.78
N GLY A 82 -9.47 1.48 9.43
CA GLY A 82 -8.48 0.56 8.89
C GLY A 82 -7.63 1.15 7.75
N ALA A 83 -7.51 2.47 7.68
CA ALA A 83 -6.54 3.13 6.81
C ALA A 83 -6.02 4.40 7.46
N ILE A 84 -5.03 5.03 6.82
CA ILE A 84 -4.44 6.30 7.26
C ILE A 84 -4.98 7.46 6.40
N PRO A 85 -5.07 8.68 6.94
CA PRO A 85 -5.47 9.85 6.16
C PRO A 85 -4.43 10.15 5.09
N VAL A 86 -4.79 10.95 4.08
CA VAL A 86 -3.85 11.29 3.00
C VAL A 86 -3.54 12.78 2.91
N THR A 87 -4.07 13.62 3.80
CA THR A 87 -3.65 15.02 3.94
C THR A 87 -2.65 15.18 5.07
N HIS A 88 -1.70 16.12 4.92
CA HIS A 88 -0.78 16.48 5.99
C HIS A 88 -1.50 16.99 7.24
N ALA A 89 -2.63 17.69 7.10
CA ALA A 89 -3.38 18.23 8.24
C ALA A 89 -3.93 17.11 9.13
N ALA A 90 -4.63 16.13 8.54
CA ALA A 90 -5.14 14.98 9.28
C ALA A 90 -4.00 14.08 9.78
N MET A 91 -2.96 13.87 8.97
CA MET A 91 -1.79 13.09 9.40
C MET A 91 -1.14 13.71 10.65
N ASN A 92 -1.01 15.04 10.73
CA ASN A 92 -0.43 15.76 11.87
C ASN A 92 -1.43 16.11 12.99
N TYR A 93 -2.58 15.44 13.06
CA TYR A 93 -3.56 15.70 14.12
C TYR A 93 -2.97 15.43 15.51
N SER A 94 -3.13 16.38 16.42
CA SER A 94 -2.53 16.35 17.77
C SER A 94 -3.53 16.00 18.88
N GLY A 95 -4.79 15.71 18.54
CA GLY A 95 -5.82 15.31 19.50
C GLY A 95 -5.83 13.80 19.76
N GLU A 96 -6.98 13.29 20.20
CA GLU A 96 -7.16 11.85 20.42
C GLU A 96 -7.15 11.08 19.09
N VAL A 97 -6.17 10.19 18.93
CA VAL A 97 -5.99 9.34 17.76
C VAL A 97 -6.52 7.93 18.06
N LYS A 98 -7.41 7.42 17.20
CA LYS A 98 -7.88 6.03 17.26
C LYS A 98 -7.19 5.12 16.26
N CYS A 99 -6.63 5.67 15.18
CA CYS A 99 -5.83 4.92 14.21
C CYS A 99 -4.64 4.23 14.93
N PRO A 100 -4.54 2.89 14.86
CA PRO A 100 -3.49 2.14 15.54
C PRO A 100 -2.09 2.55 15.06
N ASN A 101 -1.20 2.91 15.98
CA ASN A 101 0.21 3.21 15.69
C ASN A 101 0.44 4.21 14.52
N LEU A 102 -0.37 5.28 14.45
CA LEU A 102 -0.20 6.36 13.47
C LEU A 102 1.24 6.93 13.37
N PRO A 103 2.02 7.08 14.46
CA PRO A 103 3.41 7.53 14.36
C PRO A 103 4.30 6.62 13.51
N LEU A 104 4.13 5.29 13.61
CA LEU A 104 4.87 4.35 12.79
C LEU A 104 4.49 4.48 11.32
N PHE A 105 3.19 4.53 10.99
CA PHE A 105 2.75 4.69 9.61
C PHE A 105 3.23 6.01 9.00
N ARG A 106 3.27 7.09 9.79
CA ARG A 106 3.86 8.36 9.37
C ARG A 106 5.33 8.20 9.01
N HIS A 107 6.10 7.51 9.85
CA HIS A 107 7.51 7.26 9.61
C HIS A 107 7.74 6.42 8.34
N GLU A 108 7.02 5.31 8.19
CA GLU A 108 7.11 4.44 7.00
C GLU A 108 6.75 5.20 5.70
N LEU A 109 5.81 6.15 5.77
CA LEU A 109 5.45 7.02 4.64
C LEU A 109 6.57 7.98 4.21
N GLU A 110 7.58 8.27 5.04
CA GLU A 110 8.68 9.19 4.67
C GLU A 110 9.51 8.66 3.51
N ASN A 111 9.60 7.33 3.38
CA ASN A 111 10.34 6.64 2.31
C ASN A 111 9.45 5.80 1.39
N ALA A 112 8.13 5.83 1.58
CA ALA A 112 7.23 5.00 0.80
C ALA A 112 7.20 5.41 -0.68
N VAL A 113 7.17 4.41 -1.56
CA VAL A 113 7.19 4.61 -3.02
C VAL A 113 5.87 4.11 -3.60
N PRO A 114 5.16 4.91 -4.42
CA PRO A 114 3.93 4.46 -5.05
C PRO A 114 4.21 3.39 -6.12
N TRP A 115 3.16 2.65 -6.47
CA TRP A 115 3.19 1.78 -7.65
C TRP A 115 3.66 2.55 -8.90
N PRO A 116 4.50 1.95 -9.76
CA PRO A 116 4.79 2.52 -11.07
C PRO A 116 3.51 2.70 -11.89
N ASN A 117 3.36 3.86 -12.51
CA ASN A 117 2.18 4.18 -13.32
C ASN A 117 2.26 3.52 -14.71
N HIS A 118 1.95 2.22 -14.77
CA HIS A 118 1.84 1.46 -16.02
C HIS A 118 0.51 0.69 -16.05
N PRO A 119 -0.26 0.71 -17.15
CA PRO A 119 -1.56 0.03 -17.22
C PRO A 119 -1.45 -1.50 -17.02
N GLN A 120 -0.30 -2.08 -17.34
CA GLN A 120 -0.02 -3.50 -17.12
C GLN A 120 0.78 -3.78 -15.84
N MET A 121 0.93 -2.82 -14.93
CA MET A 121 1.73 -3.00 -13.71
C MET A 121 1.28 -4.21 -12.89
N ILE A 122 -0.02 -4.34 -12.62
CA ILE A 122 -0.59 -5.47 -11.87
C ILE A 122 -0.36 -6.79 -12.63
N ALA A 123 -0.58 -6.81 -13.94
CA ALA A 123 -0.35 -8.00 -14.75
C ALA A 123 1.13 -8.43 -14.73
N MET A 124 2.06 -7.48 -14.80
CA MET A 124 3.49 -7.78 -14.72
C MET A 124 3.87 -8.34 -13.35
N ILE A 125 3.34 -7.79 -12.25
CA ILE A 125 3.63 -8.34 -10.91
C ILE A 125 3.05 -9.74 -10.75
N SER A 126 1.77 -9.91 -11.06
CA SER A 126 1.06 -11.17 -10.79
C SER A 126 1.46 -12.31 -11.72
N ASN A 127 1.76 -12.01 -12.99
CA ASN A 127 2.00 -13.05 -13.99
C ASN A 127 3.48 -13.26 -14.32
N ILE A 128 4.36 -12.33 -13.92
CA ILE A 128 5.80 -12.43 -14.22
C ILE A 128 6.60 -12.41 -12.93
N LEU A 129 6.62 -11.28 -12.20
CA LEU A 129 7.53 -11.14 -11.06
C LEU A 129 7.26 -12.17 -9.97
N ALA A 130 6.01 -12.29 -9.52
CA ALA A 130 5.65 -13.20 -8.42
C ALA A 130 5.92 -14.68 -8.77
N PRO A 131 5.52 -15.21 -9.95
CA PRO A 131 5.86 -16.58 -10.35
C PRO A 131 7.36 -16.86 -10.41
N TYR A 132 8.17 -15.94 -10.96
CA TYR A 132 9.62 -16.13 -11.02
C TYR A 132 10.28 -16.03 -9.63
N CYS A 133 9.78 -15.16 -8.75
CA CYS A 133 10.19 -15.16 -7.35
C CYS A 133 9.86 -16.49 -6.66
N GLU A 134 8.67 -17.04 -6.88
CA GLU A 134 8.28 -18.35 -6.33
C GLU A 134 9.22 -19.46 -6.80
N LYS A 135 9.52 -19.53 -8.11
CA LYS A 135 10.48 -20.48 -8.68
C LYS A 135 11.86 -20.38 -8.06
N ALA A 136 12.33 -19.17 -7.78
CA ALA A 136 13.59 -18.94 -7.09
C ALA A 136 13.54 -19.41 -5.62
N ILE A 137 12.43 -19.14 -4.92
CA ILE A 137 12.23 -19.53 -3.52
C ILE A 137 12.23 -21.06 -3.37
N ILE A 138 11.55 -21.78 -4.26
CA ILE A 138 11.48 -23.25 -4.20
C ILE A 138 12.72 -23.95 -4.80
N GLY A 139 13.65 -23.18 -5.38
CA GLY A 139 14.89 -23.70 -5.96
C GLY A 139 14.73 -24.33 -7.35
N GLU A 140 13.61 -24.10 -8.05
CA GLU A 140 13.43 -24.50 -9.45
C GLU A 140 14.38 -23.72 -10.38
N LEU A 141 14.58 -22.43 -10.09
CA LEU A 141 15.52 -21.56 -10.79
C LEU A 141 16.51 -20.91 -9.82
N GLY A 142 17.72 -20.60 -10.28
CA GLY A 142 18.63 -19.77 -9.51
C GLY A 142 18.09 -18.33 -9.39
N VAL A 143 18.34 -17.65 -8.25
CA VAL A 143 17.85 -16.27 -8.00
C VAL A 143 18.20 -15.31 -9.14
N ALA A 144 19.46 -15.29 -9.56
CA ALA A 144 19.92 -14.40 -10.63
C ALA A 144 19.26 -14.71 -11.98
N GLU A 145 19.01 -16.00 -12.26
CA GLU A 145 18.35 -16.43 -13.49
C GLU A 145 16.87 -16.04 -13.50
N ALA A 146 16.14 -16.31 -12.41
CA ALA A 146 14.74 -15.96 -12.27
C ALA A 146 14.51 -14.44 -12.42
N LEU A 147 15.34 -13.62 -11.74
CA LEU A 147 15.25 -12.17 -11.83
C LEU A 147 15.60 -11.65 -13.24
N ARG A 148 16.59 -12.27 -13.92
CA ARG A 148 16.93 -11.88 -15.29
C ARG A 148 15.76 -12.15 -16.24
N ILE A 149 15.16 -13.34 -16.19
CA ILE A 149 14.02 -13.71 -17.05
C ILE A 149 12.83 -12.80 -16.78
N ALA A 150 12.46 -12.61 -15.51
CA ALA A 150 11.38 -11.70 -15.14
C ALA A 150 11.60 -10.28 -15.67
N ALA A 151 12.83 -9.77 -15.54
CA ALA A 151 13.17 -8.44 -16.04
C ALA A 151 13.13 -8.34 -17.58
N ASP A 152 13.54 -9.38 -18.31
CA ASP A 152 13.46 -9.43 -19.77
C ASP A 152 12.00 -9.42 -20.25
N GLU A 153 11.12 -10.22 -19.62
CA GLU A 153 9.70 -10.27 -19.97
C GLU A 153 8.95 -8.97 -19.62
N MET A 154 9.22 -8.38 -18.46
CA MET A 154 8.64 -7.08 -18.09
C MET A 154 9.12 -5.96 -19.05
N ARG A 155 10.39 -6.00 -19.48
CA ARG A 155 10.90 -5.06 -20.49
C ARG A 155 10.21 -5.20 -21.84
N ALA A 156 9.87 -6.42 -22.25
CA ALA A 156 9.11 -6.63 -23.47
C ALA A 156 7.75 -5.94 -23.41
N ILE A 157 7.03 -6.11 -22.29
CA ILE A 157 5.73 -5.44 -22.04
C ILE A 157 5.86 -3.92 -22.04
N ILE A 158 6.88 -3.38 -21.39
CA ILE A 158 7.11 -1.92 -21.35
C ILE A 158 7.48 -1.39 -22.75
N GLY A 159 8.24 -2.16 -23.52
CA GLY A 159 8.64 -1.82 -24.90
C GLY A 159 7.49 -1.92 -25.92
N GLU A 160 6.43 -2.66 -25.60
CA GLU A 160 5.17 -2.71 -26.36
C GLU A 160 4.34 -1.44 -26.13
N THR A 161 4.87 -0.28 -26.53
CA THR A 161 4.10 0.96 -26.49
C THR A 161 2.97 0.87 -27.53
N ARG A 162 1.71 0.84 -27.10
CA ARG A 162 0.51 1.01 -27.95
C ARG A 162 0.12 2.47 -28.07
#